data_AF-A0A7X8GNY7-F1
#
_entry.id   AF-A0A7X8GNY7-F1
#
_cell.length_a   1.000
_cell.length_b   1.000
_cell.length_c   1.000
_cell.angle_alpha   90.00
_cell.angle_beta   90.00
_cell.angle_gamma   90.00
#
_symmetry.space_group_name_H-M   'P 1'
#
loop_
_entity.id
_entity.type
_entity.pdbx_description
1 polymer ?
#
loop_
_entity_poly.entity_id
_entity_poly.type
_entity_poly.pdbx_seq_one_letter_code
_entity_poly.pdbx_strand_id
1 'polypeptide(L)'
;MGFRSLPKGGTILVRGEEKTSGDLPTAVVSRGLLAGGSFRIFAVKADRLVDETMRKQKLSPLAAAALGRLMMASMMMALDIKLRKARVTLKLDGGGPLGLVVADAEPQGRVRGYVEHPGVDLPPSPSGKLDVASGVGRNGTLVVFRDVRMREPVSSQVPLVSGEIAEDIAGYYRFSEQTATAVGLGVLAQPGRVLSAGGFMVQVLPGAEDSLVGNVEERVRQMPSVSRLLELHQDARSAMEELFEGLDIDWFEDVEFSLSCRCSRDLAKALLLESLGSDAPSGSQEVRCHFCGTVYLFSKEELETEGLGTNAPNEEGGTAQ
;
A
#
# COMPACT_ATOMS: atom_id res chain seq x y z
N MET A 1 -8.88 -6.05 -19.77
CA MET A 1 -7.71 -6.39 -20.61
C MET A 1 -7.92 -5.83 -22.00
N GLY A 2 -7.03 -4.96 -22.48
CA GLY A 2 -7.07 -4.45 -23.85
C GLY A 2 -5.75 -4.76 -24.55
N PHE A 3 -5.78 -5.67 -25.52
CA PHE A 3 -4.60 -6.03 -26.32
C PHE A 3 -4.49 -5.08 -27.50
N ARG A 4 -3.32 -4.45 -27.68
CA ARG A 4 -3.03 -3.63 -28.86
C ARG A 4 -1.72 -4.09 -29.48
N SER A 5 -1.81 -4.56 -30.72
CA SER A 5 -0.67 -4.89 -31.57
C SER A 5 0.08 -3.60 -31.96
N LEU A 6 1.41 -3.60 -31.79
CA LEU A 6 2.29 -2.53 -32.28
C LEU A 6 3.29 -3.10 -33.32
N PRO A 7 3.66 -2.31 -34.34
CA PRO A 7 4.58 -2.74 -35.39
C PRO A 7 6.05 -2.73 -34.92
N LYS A 8 6.85 -3.58 -35.59
CA LYS A 8 8.24 -3.93 -35.28
C LYS A 8 9.21 -2.75 -35.39
N GLY A 9 10.16 -2.70 -34.45
CA GLY A 9 11.50 -2.14 -34.66
C GLY A 9 11.81 -0.86 -33.88
N GLY A 10 12.42 -1.03 -32.71
CA GLY A 10 13.02 0.07 -31.93
C GLY A 10 13.59 -0.42 -30.61
N THR A 11 14.87 -0.78 -30.59
CA THR A 11 15.59 -1.14 -29.36
C THR A 11 15.85 0.14 -28.55
N ILE A 12 15.02 0.41 -27.55
CA ILE A 12 15.31 1.43 -26.54
C ILE A 12 16.12 0.78 -25.43
N LEU A 13 17.42 1.07 -25.38
CA LEU A 13 18.28 0.71 -24.27
C LEU A 13 17.85 1.48 -23.02
N VAL A 14 17.26 0.78 -22.05
CA VAL A 14 16.96 1.35 -20.73
C VAL A 14 18.25 1.35 -19.92
N ARG A 15 18.90 2.52 -19.81
CA ARG A 15 19.98 2.74 -18.84
C ARG A 15 19.37 2.73 -17.44
N GLY A 16 19.70 1.71 -16.65
CA GLY A 16 19.45 1.72 -15.21
C GLY A 16 20.47 2.66 -14.55
N GLU A 17 20.01 3.79 -14.06
CA GLU A 17 20.80 4.62 -13.13
C GLU A 17 20.71 4.00 -11.74
N GLU A 18 21.83 3.47 -11.24
CA GLU A 18 21.99 3.12 -9.83
C GLU A 18 22.02 4.40 -9.00
N LYS A 19 20.95 4.67 -8.23
CA LYS A 19 20.92 5.75 -7.24
C LYS A 19 21.61 5.30 -5.96
N THR A 20 22.57 6.11 -5.50
CA THR A 20 23.25 5.99 -4.21
C THR A 20 22.25 6.06 -3.05
N SER A 21 22.48 5.25 -2.02
CA SER A 21 21.55 4.90 -0.93
C SER A 21 21.21 6.01 0.07
N GLY A 22 21.51 7.28 -0.22
CA GLY A 22 21.31 8.42 0.69
C GLY A 22 20.22 9.40 0.31
N ASP A 23 19.54 9.23 -0.84
CA ASP A 23 18.67 10.28 -1.41
C ASP A 23 17.34 9.75 -2.01
N LEU A 24 16.95 8.53 -1.65
CA LEU A 24 15.65 8.00 -2.07
C LEU A 24 14.52 8.68 -1.27
N PRO A 25 13.42 9.11 -1.92
CA PRO A 25 12.26 9.62 -1.20
C PRO A 25 11.71 8.56 -0.23
N THR A 26 11.80 8.82 1.06
CA THR A 26 11.34 7.92 2.12
C THR A 26 10.08 8.43 2.82
N ALA A 27 9.40 7.51 3.49
CA ALA A 27 8.47 7.80 4.58
C ALA A 27 9.12 7.37 5.89
N VAL A 28 8.81 8.03 6.99
CA VAL A 28 9.23 7.61 8.33
C VAL A 28 7.99 7.22 9.12
N VAL A 29 8.01 6.02 9.70
CA VAL A 29 7.00 5.55 10.63
C VAL A 29 7.62 5.41 12.02
N SER A 30 7.07 6.15 12.98
CA SER A 30 7.43 6.07 14.40
C SER A 30 6.46 5.17 15.14
N ARG A 31 6.97 4.36 16.07
CA ARG A 31 6.18 3.49 16.94
C ARG A 31 6.44 3.80 18.41
N GLY A 32 5.37 3.86 19.19
CA GLY A 32 5.43 4.21 20.60
C GLY A 32 4.31 3.60 21.43
N LEU A 33 4.37 3.88 22.73
CA LEU A 33 3.29 3.67 23.68
C LEU A 33 2.76 5.04 24.11
N LEU A 34 1.44 5.16 24.24
CA LEU A 34 0.76 6.38 24.67
C LEU A 34 0.12 6.14 26.04
N ALA A 35 0.16 7.17 26.90
CA ALA A 35 -0.47 7.21 28.20
C ALA A 35 -0.09 6.01 29.10
N GLY A 36 1.22 5.86 29.34
CA GLY A 36 1.77 4.82 30.22
C GLY A 36 1.57 3.39 29.72
N GLY A 37 1.43 3.19 28.40
CA GLY A 37 1.22 1.86 27.82
C GLY A 37 -0.24 1.43 27.72
N SER A 38 -1.19 2.33 27.92
CA SER A 38 -2.62 2.07 27.71
C SER A 38 -2.98 1.97 26.23
N PHE A 39 -2.19 2.59 25.35
CA PHE A 39 -2.37 2.49 23.91
C PHE A 39 -1.04 2.24 23.21
N ARG A 40 -1.12 1.55 22.08
CA ARG A 40 -0.05 1.55 21.08
C ARG A 40 -0.31 2.67 20.09
N ILE A 41 0.72 3.43 19.74
CA ILE A 41 0.64 4.50 18.74
C ILE A 41 1.66 4.26 17.62
N PHE A 42 1.20 4.52 16.40
CA PHE A 42 2.03 4.67 15.21
C PHE A 42 1.79 6.05 14.62
N ALA A 43 2.85 6.69 14.12
CA ALA A 43 2.77 7.97 13.43
C ALA A 43 3.61 7.91 12.15
N VAL A 44 3.13 8.48 11.06
CA VAL A 44 3.82 8.42 9.76
C VAL A 44 3.85 9.78 9.07
N LYS A 45 5.01 10.14 8.53
CA LYS A 45 5.19 11.24 7.57
C LYS A 45 5.76 10.67 6.28
N ALA A 46 5.06 10.87 5.18
CA ALA A 46 5.30 10.20 3.91
C ALA A 46 5.26 11.15 2.70
N ASP A 47 5.33 12.47 2.93
CA ASP A 47 5.18 13.49 1.88
C ASP A 47 6.04 13.16 0.64
N ARG A 48 7.34 12.92 0.85
CA ARG A 48 8.30 12.62 -0.23
C ARG A 48 8.01 11.29 -0.94
N LEU A 49 7.63 10.25 -0.19
CA LEU A 49 7.35 8.93 -0.74
C LEU A 49 6.08 8.92 -1.59
N VAL A 50 5.01 9.58 -1.13
CA VAL A 50 3.74 9.68 -1.86
C VAL A 50 3.91 10.60 -3.08
N ASP A 51 4.68 11.68 -2.98
CA ASP A 51 5.03 12.55 -4.12
C ASP A 51 5.79 11.79 -5.22
N GLU A 52 6.81 11.00 -4.84
CA GLU A 52 7.53 10.14 -5.79
C GLU A 52 6.60 9.10 -6.43
N THR A 53 5.68 8.51 -5.64
CA THR A 53 4.68 7.57 -6.15
C THR A 53 3.77 8.24 -7.19
N MET A 54 3.26 9.44 -6.88
CA MET A 54 2.45 10.26 -7.77
C MET A 54 3.16 10.50 -9.10
N ARG A 55 4.43 10.92 -9.05
CA ARG A 55 5.24 11.19 -10.25
C ARG A 55 5.51 9.92 -11.06
N LYS A 56 5.92 8.82 -10.42
CA LYS A 56 6.21 7.54 -11.11
C LYS A 56 5.00 6.93 -11.79
N GLN A 57 3.84 6.98 -11.14
CA GLN A 57 2.62 6.34 -11.63
C GLN A 57 1.67 7.30 -12.35
N LYS A 58 2.04 8.58 -12.49
CA LYS A 58 1.24 9.64 -13.12
C LYS A 58 -0.16 9.75 -12.51
N LEU A 59 -0.20 9.74 -11.18
CA LEU A 59 -1.46 9.79 -10.44
C LEU A 59 -2.09 11.18 -10.55
N SER A 60 -3.42 11.22 -10.66
CA SER A 60 -4.21 12.40 -10.32
C SER A 60 -4.08 12.71 -8.82
N PRO A 61 -4.45 13.93 -8.38
CA PRO A 61 -4.49 14.25 -6.95
C PRO A 61 -5.37 13.29 -6.14
N LEU A 62 -6.54 12.92 -6.69
CA LEU A 62 -7.47 11.97 -6.09
C LEU A 62 -6.84 10.58 -5.92
N ALA A 63 -6.22 10.07 -6.99
CA ALA A 63 -5.54 8.78 -7.00
C ALA A 63 -4.35 8.74 -6.02
N ALA A 64 -3.56 9.84 -5.97
CA ALA A 64 -2.48 9.99 -5.02
C ALA A 64 -2.97 10.01 -3.56
N ALA A 65 -4.12 10.65 -3.29
CA ALA A 65 -4.72 10.64 -1.98
C ALA A 65 -5.19 9.25 -1.55
N ALA A 66 -5.92 8.53 -2.40
CA ALA A 66 -6.36 7.17 -2.09
C ALA A 66 -5.17 6.22 -1.88
N LEU A 67 -4.24 6.17 -2.85
CA LEU A 67 -3.09 5.27 -2.77
C LEU A 67 -2.15 5.63 -1.61
N GLY A 68 -1.88 6.91 -1.41
CA GLY A 68 -1.02 7.39 -0.31
C GLY A 68 -1.56 7.00 1.06
N ARG A 69 -2.87 7.16 1.30
CA ARG A 69 -3.53 6.73 2.54
C ARG A 69 -3.37 5.22 2.75
N LEU A 70 -3.64 4.41 1.72
CA LEU A 70 -3.53 2.95 1.83
C LEU A 70 -2.08 2.49 2.07
N MET A 71 -1.11 3.12 1.40
CA MET A 71 0.31 2.85 1.64
C MET A 71 0.72 3.15 3.08
N MET A 72 0.33 4.31 3.61
CA MET A 72 0.60 4.69 5.01
C MET A 72 -0.02 3.72 6.02
N ALA A 73 -1.27 3.30 5.79
CA ALA A 73 -1.90 2.26 6.59
C ALA A 73 -1.09 0.95 6.53
N SER A 74 -0.70 0.50 5.33
CA SER A 74 0.06 -0.75 5.18
C SER A 74 1.41 -0.71 5.91
N MET A 75 2.11 0.43 5.91
CA MET A 75 3.39 0.60 6.59
C MET A 75 3.23 0.48 8.12
N MET A 76 2.24 1.19 8.70
CA MET A 76 1.96 1.11 10.14
C MET A 76 1.52 -0.31 10.55
N MET A 77 0.67 -0.95 9.75
CA MET A 77 0.22 -2.32 10.00
C MET A 77 1.35 -3.35 9.86
N ALA A 78 2.32 -3.13 8.97
CA ALA A 78 3.48 -4.01 8.86
C ALA A 78 4.35 -3.95 10.12
N LEU A 79 4.57 -2.75 10.68
CA LEU A 79 5.33 -2.59 11.93
C LEU A 79 4.62 -3.11 13.18
N ASP A 80 3.31 -3.36 13.10
CA ASP A 80 2.57 -4.05 14.14
C ASP A 80 2.98 -5.54 14.25
N ILE A 81 3.47 -6.13 13.15
CA ILE A 81 3.90 -7.52 13.11
C ILE A 81 5.35 -7.63 13.59
N LYS A 82 5.57 -8.39 14.68
CA LYS A 82 6.91 -8.59 15.28
C LYS A 82 7.91 -9.34 14.39
N LEU A 83 7.43 -10.05 13.37
CA LEU A 83 8.26 -10.87 12.50
C LEU A 83 8.81 -10.05 11.36
N ARG A 84 10.15 -9.90 11.29
CA ARG A 84 10.78 -9.14 10.21
C ARG A 84 10.33 -9.61 8.84
N LYS A 85 10.33 -10.92 8.57
CA LYS A 85 9.98 -11.48 7.25
C LYS A 85 8.50 -11.34 6.87
N ALA A 86 7.67 -10.74 7.72
CA ALA A 86 6.27 -10.57 7.45
C ALA A 86 6.01 -9.59 6.30
N ARG A 87 4.80 -9.67 5.75
CA ARG A 87 4.29 -8.74 4.76
C ARG A 87 2.81 -8.51 5.02
N VAL A 88 2.40 -7.26 4.88
CA VAL A 88 1.00 -6.85 4.86
C VAL A 88 0.65 -6.42 3.43
N THR A 89 -0.40 -7.00 2.87
CA THR A 89 -1.02 -6.54 1.62
C THR A 89 -2.42 -6.06 1.92
N LEU A 90 -2.73 -4.83 1.55
CA LEU A 90 -4.06 -4.24 1.60
C LEU A 90 -4.59 -4.18 0.17
N LYS A 91 -5.77 -4.75 -0.05
CA LYS A 91 -6.49 -4.69 -1.32
C LYS A 91 -7.85 -4.03 -1.06
N LEU A 92 -8.06 -2.86 -1.64
CA LEU A 92 -9.27 -2.08 -1.50
C LEU A 92 -10.01 -2.08 -2.84
N ASP A 93 -11.23 -2.59 -2.83
CA ASP A 93 -12.11 -2.69 -4.01
C ASP A 93 -13.50 -2.22 -3.61
N GLY A 94 -13.81 -0.94 -3.84
CA GLY A 94 -15.07 -0.31 -3.41
C GLY A 94 -16.11 -0.15 -4.51
N GLY A 95 -15.79 -0.57 -5.74
CA GLY A 95 -16.64 -0.38 -6.93
C GLY A 95 -16.66 1.05 -7.47
N GLY A 96 -15.75 1.92 -7.03
CA GLY A 96 -15.61 3.29 -7.54
C GLY A 96 -14.72 3.39 -8.79
N PRO A 97 -14.64 4.58 -9.41
CA PRO A 97 -13.91 4.79 -10.66
C PRO A 97 -12.40 4.64 -10.54
N LEU A 98 -11.79 4.66 -9.35
CA LEU A 98 -10.37 4.34 -9.16
C LEU A 98 -10.06 2.86 -9.46
N GLY A 99 -11.08 2.00 -9.50
CA GLY A 99 -10.92 0.56 -9.58
C GLY A 99 -10.19 0.04 -8.35
N LEU A 100 -9.32 -0.95 -8.55
CA LEU A 100 -8.58 -1.55 -7.46
C LEU A 100 -7.46 -0.64 -6.92
N VAL A 101 -7.39 -0.47 -5.59
CA VAL A 101 -6.26 0.18 -4.90
C VAL A 101 -5.53 -0.85 -4.05
N VAL A 102 -4.22 -1.00 -4.25
CA VAL A 102 -3.41 -2.02 -3.58
C VAL A 102 -2.18 -1.40 -2.94
N ALA A 103 -1.88 -1.78 -1.70
CA ALA A 103 -0.63 -1.44 -1.02
C ALA A 103 0.00 -2.68 -0.37
N ASP A 104 1.31 -2.77 -0.47
CA ASP A 104 2.16 -3.81 0.13
C ASP A 104 3.21 -3.14 1.00
N ALA A 105 3.38 -3.62 2.23
CA ALA A 105 4.49 -3.19 3.09
C ALA A 105 5.15 -4.37 3.81
N GLU A 106 6.46 -4.23 4.03
CA GLU A 106 7.29 -5.17 4.78
C GLU A 106 7.98 -4.42 5.93
N PRO A 107 8.12 -5.02 7.14
CA PRO A 107 8.74 -4.36 8.29
C PRO A 107 10.19 -3.91 8.09
N GLN A 108 10.87 -4.37 7.04
CA GLN A 108 12.21 -3.92 6.66
C GLN A 108 12.24 -2.58 5.93
N GLY A 109 11.17 -1.78 5.98
CA GLY A 109 11.17 -0.46 5.34
C GLY A 109 10.94 -0.53 3.83
N ARG A 110 10.16 -1.51 3.36
CA ARG A 110 9.81 -1.64 1.94
C ARG A 110 8.31 -1.42 1.78
N VAL A 111 7.93 -0.55 0.87
CA VAL A 111 6.53 -0.32 0.51
C VAL A 111 6.38 -0.23 -1.01
N ARG A 112 5.24 -0.66 -1.53
CA ARG A 112 4.81 -0.40 -2.90
C ARG A 112 3.30 -0.36 -2.94
N GLY A 113 2.74 0.26 -3.95
CA GLY A 113 1.31 0.20 -4.18
C GLY A 113 0.99 0.57 -5.61
N TYR A 114 -0.26 0.39 -6.01
CA TYR A 114 -0.78 0.91 -7.27
C TYR A 114 -2.28 1.15 -7.16
N VAL A 115 -2.79 1.94 -8.09
CA VAL A 115 -4.22 2.11 -8.34
C VAL A 115 -4.50 1.76 -9.80
N GLU A 116 -5.60 1.07 -10.04
CA GLU A 116 -5.96 0.56 -11.37
C GLU A 116 -6.18 1.67 -12.38
N HIS A 117 -6.83 2.76 -11.96
CA HIS A 117 -7.14 3.90 -12.81
C HIS A 117 -6.48 5.18 -12.26
N PRO A 118 -5.18 5.40 -12.55
CA PRO A 118 -4.40 6.48 -11.94
C PRO A 118 -4.81 7.90 -12.38
N GLY A 119 -5.48 8.03 -13.51
CA GLY A 119 -5.88 9.33 -14.08
C GLY A 119 -7.27 9.81 -13.68
N VAL A 120 -7.99 9.09 -12.79
CA VAL A 120 -9.35 9.45 -12.39
C VAL A 120 -9.33 10.75 -11.60
N ASP A 121 -10.15 11.69 -12.03
CA ASP A 121 -10.35 12.95 -11.34
C ASP A 121 -11.84 13.15 -11.10
N LEU A 122 -12.19 13.67 -9.93
CA LEU A 122 -13.57 13.93 -9.53
C LEU A 122 -13.69 15.36 -9.03
N PRO A 123 -14.87 16.00 -9.17
CA PRO A 123 -15.13 17.26 -8.49
C PRO A 123 -14.84 17.13 -6.98
N PRO A 124 -14.43 18.23 -6.31
CA PRO A 124 -14.29 18.23 -4.87
C PRO A 124 -15.58 17.77 -4.18
N SER A 125 -15.42 17.08 -3.05
CA SER A 125 -16.52 16.74 -2.15
C SER A 125 -17.27 18.01 -1.68
N PRO A 126 -18.47 17.89 -1.07
CA PRO A 126 -19.18 19.04 -0.51
C PRO A 126 -18.37 19.87 0.50
N SER A 127 -17.34 19.27 1.11
CA SER A 127 -16.41 19.96 2.02
C SER A 127 -15.24 20.67 1.33
N GLY A 128 -15.19 20.67 -0.01
CA GLY A 128 -14.11 21.24 -0.81
C GLY A 128 -12.83 20.39 -0.87
N LYS A 129 -12.84 19.18 -0.33
CA LYS A 129 -11.71 18.24 -0.30
C LYS A 129 -11.77 17.22 -1.44
N LEU A 130 -10.65 16.56 -1.74
CA LEU A 130 -10.60 15.41 -2.66
C LEU A 130 -11.61 14.33 -2.22
N ASP A 131 -12.50 13.93 -3.13
CA ASP A 131 -13.59 12.98 -2.85
C ASP A 131 -13.11 11.52 -2.96
N VAL A 132 -12.30 11.11 -1.98
CA VAL A 132 -11.68 9.78 -1.92
C VAL A 132 -12.75 8.70 -1.80
N ALA A 133 -13.77 8.88 -0.96
CA ALA A 133 -14.89 7.95 -0.83
C ALA A 133 -15.58 7.66 -2.16
N SER A 134 -15.91 8.70 -2.96
CA SER A 134 -16.52 8.46 -4.27
C SER A 134 -15.55 7.84 -5.26
N GLY A 135 -14.25 8.19 -5.19
CA GLY A 135 -13.21 7.62 -6.03
C GLY A 135 -13.00 6.12 -5.80
N VAL A 136 -12.92 5.71 -4.53
CA VAL A 136 -12.79 4.30 -4.13
C VAL A 136 -14.09 3.54 -4.31
N GLY A 137 -15.21 4.20 -4.02
CA GLY A 137 -16.53 3.59 -3.88
C GLY A 137 -16.76 3.05 -2.45
N ARG A 138 -18.03 2.71 -2.16
CA ARG A 138 -18.47 2.28 -0.82
C ARG A 138 -19.04 0.87 -0.79
N ASN A 139 -19.32 0.29 -1.95
CA ASN A 139 -20.04 -0.97 -2.08
C ASN A 139 -19.07 -2.10 -2.41
N GLY A 140 -18.13 -2.34 -1.50
CA GLY A 140 -17.10 -3.34 -1.72
C GLY A 140 -16.35 -3.71 -0.46
N THR A 141 -15.10 -4.14 -0.60
CA THR A 141 -14.35 -4.76 0.49
C THR A 141 -12.93 -4.23 0.64
N LEU A 142 -12.45 -4.28 1.88
CA LEU A 142 -11.04 -4.24 2.23
C LEU A 142 -10.59 -5.66 2.54
N VAL A 143 -9.56 -6.13 1.84
CA VAL A 143 -8.89 -7.40 2.13
C VAL A 143 -7.52 -7.12 2.70
N VAL A 144 -7.23 -7.72 3.86
CA VAL A 144 -5.95 -7.65 4.55
C VAL A 144 -5.30 -9.03 4.50
N PHE A 145 -4.20 -9.14 3.77
CA PHE A 145 -3.37 -10.33 3.76
C PHE A 145 -2.15 -10.13 4.65
N ARG A 146 -1.94 -11.04 5.59
CA ARG A 146 -0.76 -11.10 6.46
C ARG A 146 0.00 -12.39 6.16
N ASP A 147 1.12 -12.24 5.45
CA ASP A 147 2.05 -13.33 5.21
C ASP A 147 3.19 -13.23 6.22
N VAL A 148 3.24 -14.15 7.16
CA VAL A 148 4.31 -14.23 8.18
C VAL A 148 5.42 -15.23 7.81
N ARG A 149 5.35 -15.85 6.63
CA ARG A 149 6.31 -16.83 6.09
C ARG A 149 6.70 -17.99 7.02
N MET A 150 5.87 -18.27 8.01
CA MET A 150 6.03 -19.40 8.94
C MET A 150 4.81 -20.34 8.94
N ARG A 151 3.71 -19.90 8.34
CA ARG A 151 2.44 -20.61 8.17
C ARG A 151 1.77 -20.13 6.89
N GLU A 152 0.66 -20.75 6.51
CA GLU A 152 -0.18 -20.26 5.42
C GLU A 152 -0.56 -18.78 5.65
N PRO A 153 -0.54 -17.94 4.60
CA PRO A 153 -0.95 -16.55 4.71
C PRO A 153 -2.38 -16.45 5.26
N VAL A 154 -2.58 -15.56 6.23
CA VAL A 154 -3.91 -15.27 6.77
C VAL A 154 -4.52 -14.12 5.97
N SER A 155 -5.72 -14.33 5.45
CA SER A 155 -6.50 -13.28 4.78
C SER A 155 -7.77 -12.99 5.55
N SER A 156 -8.02 -11.71 5.82
CA SER A 156 -9.27 -11.22 6.37
C SER A 156 -9.93 -10.28 5.37
N GLN A 157 -11.24 -10.44 5.17
CA GLN A 157 -12.03 -9.57 4.32
C GLN A 157 -13.13 -8.92 5.15
N VAL A 158 -13.26 -7.60 5.04
CA VAL A 158 -14.32 -6.82 5.67
C VAL A 158 -15.01 -5.92 4.63
N PRO A 159 -16.31 -5.65 4.76
CA PRO A 159 -16.96 -4.64 3.95
C PRO A 159 -16.36 -3.25 4.23
N LEU A 160 -16.39 -2.37 3.23
CA LEU A 160 -16.04 -0.97 3.45
C LEU A 160 -17.04 -0.29 4.38
N VAL A 161 -16.53 0.61 5.21
CA VAL A 161 -17.31 1.47 6.10
C VAL A 161 -17.69 2.74 5.36
N SER A 162 -16.73 3.37 4.67
CA SER A 162 -16.96 4.66 4.01
C SER A 162 -16.20 4.91 2.71
N GLY A 163 -15.14 4.15 2.43
CA GLY A 163 -14.25 4.39 1.29
C GLY A 163 -13.21 5.50 1.52
N GLU A 164 -13.19 6.14 2.70
CA GLU A 164 -12.16 7.14 3.07
C GLU A 164 -10.83 6.51 3.54
N ILE A 165 -10.75 5.18 3.55
CA ILE A 165 -9.61 4.33 3.92
C ILE A 165 -9.31 4.34 5.41
N ALA A 166 -9.24 5.50 6.07
CA ALA A 166 -8.95 5.57 7.51
C ALA A 166 -10.01 4.82 8.33
N GLU A 167 -11.29 5.09 8.08
CA GLU A 167 -12.42 4.42 8.74
C GLU A 167 -12.53 2.94 8.33
N ASP A 168 -12.15 2.59 7.09
CA ASP A 168 -12.16 1.21 6.62
C ASP A 168 -11.10 0.37 7.35
N ILE A 169 -9.91 0.94 7.61
CA ILE A 169 -8.84 0.30 8.39
C ILE A 169 -9.23 0.21 9.88
N ALA A 170 -9.83 1.26 10.44
CA ALA A 170 -10.38 1.20 11.80
C ALA A 170 -11.47 0.12 11.93
N GLY A 171 -12.34 0.01 10.92
CA GLY A 171 -13.35 -1.04 10.78
C GLY A 171 -12.74 -2.43 10.75
N TYR A 172 -11.68 -2.64 9.97
CA TYR A 172 -10.94 -3.90 9.96
C TYR A 172 -10.45 -4.30 11.37
N TYR A 173 -9.77 -3.40 12.08
CA TYR A 173 -9.30 -3.71 13.43
C TYR A 173 -10.44 -3.98 14.41
N ARG A 174 -11.57 -3.26 14.29
CA ARG A 174 -12.75 -3.49 15.12
C ARG A 174 -13.37 -4.87 14.86
N PHE A 175 -13.60 -5.23 13.59
CA PHE A 175 -14.39 -6.41 13.24
C PHE A 175 -13.56 -7.69 13.11
N SER A 176 -12.32 -7.62 12.65
CA SER A 176 -11.44 -8.78 12.47
C SER A 176 -10.48 -9.00 13.64
N GLU A 177 -9.99 -7.93 14.25
CA GLU A 177 -8.97 -8.01 15.31
C GLU A 177 -9.51 -7.70 16.71
N GLN A 178 -10.80 -7.33 16.82
CA GLN A 178 -11.47 -6.96 18.06
C GLN A 178 -10.70 -5.89 18.87
N THR A 179 -9.97 -5.01 18.18
CA THR A 179 -9.16 -3.96 18.78
C THR A 179 -9.77 -2.60 18.44
N ALA A 180 -10.20 -1.85 19.45
CA ALA A 180 -10.62 -0.46 19.26
C ALA A 180 -9.43 0.36 18.74
N THR A 181 -9.60 0.95 17.56
CA THR A 181 -8.51 1.61 16.83
C THR A 181 -9.00 2.92 16.24
N ALA A 182 -8.29 4.01 16.54
CA ALA A 182 -8.44 5.29 15.86
C ALA A 182 -7.38 5.40 14.76
N VAL A 183 -7.80 5.78 13.55
CA VAL A 183 -6.92 5.93 12.39
C VAL A 183 -7.13 7.30 11.79
N GLY A 184 -6.05 8.06 11.64
CA GLY A 184 -6.04 9.32 10.92
C GLY A 184 -5.11 9.24 9.73
N LEU A 185 -5.61 9.45 8.51
CA LEU A 185 -4.79 9.46 7.29
C LEU A 185 -5.12 10.69 6.46
N GLY A 186 -4.10 11.47 6.10
CA GLY A 186 -4.23 12.70 5.35
C GLY A 186 -3.28 12.74 4.18
N VAL A 187 -3.79 13.15 3.01
CA VAL A 187 -2.96 13.50 1.86
C VAL A 187 -3.52 14.78 1.24
N LEU A 188 -2.68 15.81 1.19
CA LEU A 188 -2.91 17.06 0.48
C LEU A 188 -2.11 17.02 -0.82
N ALA A 189 -2.82 16.92 -1.94
CA ALA A 189 -2.23 16.81 -3.26
C ALA A 189 -2.84 17.83 -4.23
N GLN A 190 -2.01 18.28 -5.15
CA GLN A 190 -2.35 19.10 -6.31
C GLN A 190 -1.79 18.44 -7.57
N PRO A 191 -2.22 18.82 -8.78
CA PRO A 191 -1.71 18.22 -10.01
C PRO A 191 -0.16 18.21 -10.04
N GLY A 192 0.41 17.00 -10.12
CA GLY A 192 1.85 16.78 -10.19
C GLY A 192 2.64 16.95 -8.89
N ARG A 193 2.00 17.23 -7.74
CA ARG A 193 2.70 17.45 -6.46
C ARG A 193 1.88 17.05 -5.24
N VAL A 194 2.51 16.36 -4.31
CA VAL A 194 2.01 16.16 -2.93
C VAL A 194 2.63 17.20 -2.01
N LEU A 195 1.79 17.94 -1.30
CA LEU A 195 2.21 18.97 -0.34
C LEU A 195 2.39 18.38 1.05
N SER A 196 1.47 17.49 1.45
CA SER A 196 1.59 16.73 2.68
C SER A 196 0.95 15.35 2.54
N ALA A 197 1.57 14.34 3.11
CA ALA A 197 1.03 13.00 3.31
C ALA A 197 1.52 12.46 4.66
N GLY A 198 0.59 12.05 5.50
CA GLY A 198 0.93 11.43 6.77
C GLY A 198 -0.30 10.96 7.54
N GLY A 199 -0.08 10.43 8.72
CA GLY A 199 -1.15 9.89 9.54
C GLY A 199 -0.70 9.25 10.83
N PHE A 200 -1.64 8.61 11.50
CA PHE A 200 -1.41 7.87 12.73
C PHE A 200 -2.40 6.73 12.88
N MET A 201 -2.07 5.81 13.79
CA MET A 201 -2.92 4.73 14.24
C MET A 201 -2.73 4.56 15.75
N VAL A 202 -3.82 4.67 16.52
CA VAL A 202 -3.83 4.48 17.97
C VAL A 202 -4.74 3.31 18.32
N GLN A 203 -4.20 2.31 19.01
CA GLN A 203 -4.88 1.06 19.36
C GLN A 203 -4.95 0.91 20.87
N VAL A 204 -6.14 0.61 21.39
CA VAL A 204 -6.34 0.32 22.81
C VAL A 204 -5.62 -0.98 23.18
N LEU A 205 -4.81 -0.95 24.24
CA LEU A 205 -4.17 -2.14 24.80
C LEU A 205 -5.00 -2.70 25.97
N PRO A 206 -4.88 -4.01 26.28
CA PRO A 206 -5.57 -4.60 27.42
C PRO A 206 -5.24 -3.88 28.73
N GLY A 207 -6.28 -3.57 29.50
CA GLY A 207 -6.14 -2.89 30.80
C GLY A 207 -6.20 -1.37 30.74
N ALA A 208 -6.43 -0.76 29.56
CA ALA A 208 -6.70 0.68 29.46
C ALA A 208 -8.01 1.05 30.19
N GLU A 209 -7.98 2.14 30.95
CA GLU A 209 -9.18 2.66 31.63
C GLU A 209 -10.15 3.34 30.64
N ASP A 210 -11.45 3.10 30.80
CA ASP A 210 -12.50 3.67 29.93
C ASP A 210 -12.45 5.22 29.88
N SER A 211 -12.11 5.86 31.01
CA SER A 211 -11.94 7.31 31.12
C SER A 211 -10.84 7.83 30.18
N LEU A 212 -9.74 7.09 30.09
CA LEU A 212 -8.60 7.42 29.26
C LEU A 212 -8.89 7.14 27.78
N VAL A 213 -9.61 6.06 27.47
CA VAL A 213 -10.11 5.77 26.12
C VAL A 213 -10.98 6.93 25.62
N GLY A 214 -11.97 7.36 26.41
CA GLY A 214 -12.84 8.50 26.06
C GLY A 214 -12.06 9.81 25.86
N ASN A 215 -10.99 10.02 26.63
CA ASN A 215 -10.12 11.19 26.50
C ASN A 215 -9.32 11.19 25.19
N VAL A 216 -8.82 10.03 24.75
CA VAL A 216 -8.14 9.87 23.46
C VAL A 216 -9.13 10.05 22.30
N GLU A 217 -10.32 9.47 22.41
CA GLU A 217 -11.37 9.61 21.40
C GLU A 217 -11.79 11.07 21.19
N GLU A 218 -11.95 11.84 22.26
CA GLU A 218 -12.36 13.25 22.16
C GLU A 218 -11.27 14.09 21.48
N ARG A 219 -9.99 13.87 21.80
CA ARG A 219 -8.89 14.56 21.11
C ARG A 219 -8.85 14.25 19.62
N VAL A 220 -8.99 12.97 19.24
CA VAL A 220 -9.07 12.56 17.83
C VAL A 220 -10.29 13.15 17.13
N ARG A 221 -11.40 13.39 17.83
CA ARG A 221 -12.60 14.02 17.26
C ARG A 221 -12.43 15.53 17.03
N GLN A 222 -11.71 16.21 17.93
CA GLN A 222 -11.52 17.65 17.89
C GLN A 222 -10.32 18.10 17.04
N MET A 223 -9.47 17.17 16.61
CA MET A 223 -8.27 17.50 15.86
C MET A 223 -8.56 18.20 14.52
N PRO A 224 -7.67 19.10 14.05
CA PRO A 224 -7.72 19.56 12.67
C PRO A 224 -7.51 18.37 11.70
N SER A 225 -7.77 18.58 10.41
CA SER A 225 -7.49 17.52 9.42
C SER A 225 -6.04 17.05 9.52
N VAL A 226 -5.81 15.74 9.47
CA VAL A 226 -4.50 15.10 9.62
C VAL A 226 -3.42 15.73 8.72
N SER A 227 -3.76 16.01 7.46
CA SER A 227 -2.83 16.65 6.52
C SER A 227 -2.43 18.06 6.95
N ARG A 228 -3.34 18.81 7.60
CA ARG A 228 -3.04 20.14 8.13
C ARG A 228 -2.18 20.06 9.38
N LEU A 229 -2.49 19.13 10.28
CA LEU A 229 -1.67 18.88 11.48
C LEU A 229 -0.22 18.59 11.07
N LEU A 230 -0.02 17.70 10.09
CA LEU A 230 1.31 17.28 9.63
C LEU A 230 2.02 18.28 8.72
N GLU A 231 1.30 19.23 8.13
CA GLU A 231 1.88 20.36 7.40
C GLU A 231 2.51 21.38 8.36
N LEU A 232 1.93 21.53 9.57
CA LEU A 232 2.42 22.44 10.59
C LEU A 232 3.65 21.90 11.35
N HIS A 233 4.01 20.65 11.12
CA HIS A 233 5.01 19.93 11.91
C HIS A 233 6.13 19.35 11.03
N GLN A 234 7.33 19.28 11.62
CA GLN A 234 8.55 18.81 10.96
C GLN A 234 8.50 17.30 10.73
N ASP A 235 7.95 16.58 11.70
CA ASP A 235 7.84 15.12 11.74
C ASP A 235 6.48 14.69 12.32
N ALA A 236 6.19 13.40 12.24
CA ALA A 236 4.94 12.84 12.74
C ALA A 236 4.90 12.72 14.27
N ARG A 237 6.05 12.66 14.95
CA ARG A 237 6.13 12.56 16.42
C ARG A 237 5.64 13.84 17.06
N SER A 238 6.22 14.96 16.64
CA SER A 238 5.86 16.31 17.10
C SER A 238 4.36 16.58 16.92
N ALA A 239 3.80 16.15 15.78
CA ALA A 239 2.36 16.28 15.52
C ALA A 239 1.50 15.46 16.49
N MET A 240 1.93 14.26 16.85
CA MET A 240 1.22 13.42 17.82
C MET A 240 1.40 13.92 19.26
N GLU A 241 2.55 14.49 19.57
CA GLU A 241 2.82 15.13 20.87
C GLU A 241 1.92 16.37 21.08
N GLU A 242 1.69 17.17 20.04
CA GLU A 242 0.67 18.25 20.08
C GLU A 242 -0.75 17.67 20.21
N LEU A 243 -1.09 16.66 19.38
CA LEU A 243 -2.43 16.08 19.38
C LEU A 243 -2.80 15.46 20.74
N PHE A 244 -1.86 14.80 21.40
CA PHE A 244 -2.07 14.12 22.68
C PHE A 244 -1.46 14.87 23.86
N GLU A 245 -1.34 16.20 23.77
CA GLU A 245 -0.79 17.03 24.83
C GLU A 245 -1.38 16.68 26.21
N GLY A 246 -0.50 16.53 27.21
CA GLY A 246 -0.83 16.09 28.56
C GLY A 246 -0.92 14.57 28.75
N LEU A 247 -0.73 13.77 27.68
CA LEU A 247 -0.51 12.34 27.75
C LEU A 247 0.92 12.03 27.30
N ASP A 248 1.63 11.20 28.05
CA ASP A 248 3.00 10.84 27.72
C ASP A 248 3.07 9.91 26.50
N ILE A 249 4.07 10.09 25.64
CA ILE A 249 4.34 9.23 24.48
C ILE A 249 5.78 8.71 24.55
N ASP A 250 5.90 7.42 24.81
CA ASP A 250 7.17 6.70 24.79
C ASP A 250 7.47 6.18 23.38
N TRP A 251 8.20 6.94 22.58
CA TRP A 251 8.70 6.48 21.27
C TRP A 251 9.91 5.55 21.43
N PHE A 252 9.91 4.41 20.74
CA PHE A 252 11.03 3.46 20.83
C PHE A 252 11.57 2.96 19.48
N GLU A 253 10.93 3.32 18.36
CA GLU A 253 11.42 2.92 17.03
C GLU A 253 11.00 3.93 15.96
N ASP A 254 11.92 4.23 15.04
CA ASP A 254 11.64 4.84 13.74
C ASP A 254 12.08 3.88 12.65
N VAL A 255 11.22 3.68 11.66
CA VAL A 255 11.54 2.87 10.48
C VAL A 255 11.33 3.71 9.22
N GLU A 256 12.40 3.82 8.44
CA GLU A 256 12.33 4.43 7.11
C GLU A 256 11.78 3.42 6.11
N PHE A 257 10.77 3.84 5.36
CA PHE A 257 10.20 3.09 4.24
C PHE A 257 10.58 3.72 2.92
N SER A 258 10.91 2.88 1.94
CA SER A 258 11.22 3.29 0.57
C SER A 258 10.42 2.47 -0.45
N LEU A 259 10.20 3.06 -1.62
CA LEU A 259 9.55 2.37 -2.73
C LEU A 259 10.40 1.18 -3.17
N SER A 260 9.84 -0.02 -3.11
CA SER A 260 10.54 -1.23 -3.49
C SER A 260 9.65 -2.19 -4.26
N CYS A 261 9.94 -2.35 -5.55
CA CYS A 261 9.31 -3.38 -6.37
C CYS A 261 10.16 -4.65 -6.40
N ARG A 262 9.48 -5.79 -6.54
CA ARG A 262 10.08 -7.12 -6.64
C ARG A 262 9.83 -7.77 -7.99
N CYS A 263 9.37 -7.00 -8.98
CA CYS A 263 9.20 -7.54 -10.32
C CYS A 263 10.56 -7.85 -10.93
N SER A 264 10.63 -8.99 -11.60
CA SER A 264 11.75 -9.38 -12.43
C SER A 264 11.23 -9.74 -13.80
N ARG A 265 12.14 -9.81 -14.79
CA ARG A 265 11.80 -10.32 -16.11
C ARG A 265 11.25 -11.74 -16.01
N ASP A 266 11.84 -12.58 -15.16
CA ASP A 266 11.40 -13.97 -14.96
C ASP A 266 9.99 -14.06 -14.37
N LEU A 267 9.67 -13.25 -13.36
CA LEU A 267 8.33 -13.21 -12.77
C LEU A 267 7.31 -12.69 -13.80
N ALA A 268 7.66 -11.65 -14.55
CA ALA A 268 6.79 -11.13 -15.60
C ALA A 268 6.54 -12.16 -16.70
N LYS A 269 7.57 -12.92 -17.08
CA LYS A 269 7.48 -14.01 -18.07
C LYS A 269 6.60 -15.15 -17.57
N ALA A 270 6.81 -15.61 -16.33
CA ALA A 270 6.04 -16.69 -15.72
C ALA A 270 4.54 -16.35 -15.66
N LEU A 271 4.18 -15.15 -15.20
CA LEU A 271 2.80 -14.68 -15.15
C LEU A 271 2.17 -14.54 -16.55
N LEU A 272 2.96 -14.11 -17.55
CA LEU A 272 2.51 -14.04 -18.93
C LEU A 272 2.21 -15.43 -19.51
N LEU A 273 3.11 -16.39 -19.30
CA LEU A 273 2.91 -17.77 -19.75
C LEU A 273 1.70 -18.42 -19.08
N GLU A 274 1.51 -18.22 -17.77
CA GLU A 274 0.33 -18.69 -17.04
C GLU A 274 -0.96 -18.08 -17.60
N SER A 275 -0.96 -16.79 -17.95
CA SER A 275 -2.11 -16.11 -18.54
C SER A 275 -2.40 -16.50 -19.99
N LEU A 276 -1.40 -16.90 -20.77
CA LEU A 276 -1.56 -17.33 -22.16
C LEU A 276 -1.94 -18.83 -22.26
N GLY A 277 -1.56 -19.64 -21.28
CA GLY A 277 -1.79 -21.08 -21.32
C GLY A 277 -1.07 -21.74 -22.51
N SER A 278 -1.80 -22.53 -23.30
CA SER A 278 -1.27 -23.20 -24.51
C SER A 278 -1.25 -22.33 -25.76
N ASP A 279 -1.77 -21.10 -25.70
CA ASP A 279 -1.90 -20.25 -26.87
C ASP A 279 -0.58 -19.55 -27.18
N ALA A 280 0.08 -20.00 -28.24
CA ALA A 280 1.32 -19.38 -28.71
C ALA A 280 1.03 -17.98 -29.30
N PRO A 281 1.63 -16.90 -28.78
CA PRO A 281 1.40 -15.57 -29.31
C PRO A 281 2.01 -15.43 -30.70
N SER A 282 1.31 -14.74 -31.60
CA SER A 282 1.77 -14.51 -32.98
C SER A 282 2.93 -13.52 -33.09
N GLY A 283 3.30 -12.85 -31.99
CA GLY A 283 4.34 -11.83 -31.93
C GLY A 283 4.77 -11.47 -30.51
N SER A 284 5.60 -10.44 -30.39
CA SER A 284 6.13 -10.01 -29.09
C SER A 284 5.03 -9.56 -28.14
N GLN A 285 5.20 -9.88 -26.86
CA GLN A 285 4.28 -9.51 -25.78
C GLN A 285 4.90 -8.44 -24.90
N GLU A 286 4.05 -7.55 -24.37
CA GLU A 286 4.43 -6.52 -23.38
C GLU A 286 3.77 -6.84 -22.04
N VAL A 287 4.59 -6.94 -20.99
CA VAL A 287 4.11 -7.02 -19.60
C VAL A 287 4.53 -5.75 -18.88
N ARG A 288 3.55 -5.00 -18.37
CA ARG A 288 3.79 -3.81 -17.55
C ARG A 288 3.56 -4.13 -16.09
N CYS A 289 4.55 -3.90 -15.25
CA CYS A 289 4.37 -4.00 -13.80
C CYS A 289 3.47 -2.87 -13.30
N HIS A 290 2.35 -3.21 -12.69
CA HIS A 290 1.41 -2.21 -12.12
C HIS A 290 2.03 -1.40 -10.98
N PHE A 291 2.98 -1.97 -10.22
CA PHE A 291 3.59 -1.28 -9.06
C PHE A 291 4.66 -0.24 -9.46
N CYS A 292 5.60 -0.59 -10.33
CA CYS A 292 6.72 0.30 -10.68
C CYS A 292 6.70 0.81 -12.12
N GLY A 293 5.74 0.37 -12.93
CA GLY A 293 5.62 0.77 -14.34
C GLY A 293 6.65 0.15 -15.28
N THR A 294 7.59 -0.67 -14.78
CA THR A 294 8.59 -1.35 -15.62
C THR A 294 7.91 -2.17 -16.70
N VAL A 295 8.40 -2.00 -17.93
CA VAL A 295 7.90 -2.69 -19.11
C VAL A 295 8.88 -3.80 -19.48
N TYR A 296 8.38 -5.02 -19.54
CA TYR A 296 9.11 -6.19 -20.01
C TYR A 296 8.56 -6.59 -21.37
N LEU A 297 9.41 -6.50 -22.39
CA LEU A 297 9.10 -6.96 -23.75
C LEU A 297 9.64 -8.37 -23.92
N PHE A 298 8.81 -9.29 -24.39
CA PHE A 298 9.18 -10.68 -24.67
C PHE A 298 9.01 -10.96 -26.16
N SER A 299 10.06 -11.46 -26.82
CA SER A 299 9.96 -11.93 -28.18
C SER A 299 9.18 -13.25 -28.24
N LYS A 300 8.75 -13.65 -29.43
CA LYS A 300 8.06 -14.93 -29.62
C LYS A 300 9.00 -16.10 -29.26
N GLU A 301 10.25 -16.02 -29.70
CA GLU A 301 11.29 -17.03 -29.49
C GLU A 301 11.60 -17.22 -27.99
N GLU A 302 11.64 -16.12 -27.23
CA GLU A 302 11.84 -16.17 -25.77
C GLU A 302 10.70 -16.92 -25.06
N LEU A 303 9.46 -16.81 -25.56
CA LEU A 303 8.29 -17.47 -24.98
C LEU A 303 8.18 -18.94 -25.40
N GLU A 304 8.61 -19.30 -26.61
CA GLU A 304 8.63 -20.68 -27.10
C GLU A 304 9.70 -21.55 -26.43
N THR A 305 10.87 -20.98 -26.11
CA THR A 305 12.03 -21.73 -25.59
C THR A 305 11.79 -22.33 -24.19
N GLU A 306 10.88 -21.74 -23.40
CA GLU A 306 10.54 -22.22 -22.05
C GLU A 306 9.08 -22.69 -21.92
N GLY A 307 8.30 -22.60 -23.01
CA GLY A 307 6.85 -22.67 -22.98
C GLY A 307 6.24 -23.77 -23.85
N LEU A 308 6.84 -24.96 -23.96
CA LEU A 308 6.18 -26.17 -24.53
C LEU A 308 6.64 -27.47 -23.84
N GLY A 309 6.94 -27.43 -22.55
CA GLY A 309 7.22 -28.62 -21.73
C GLY A 309 5.94 -29.19 -21.13
N THR A 310 5.32 -30.16 -21.80
CA THR A 310 4.31 -31.03 -21.21
C THR A 310 4.91 -31.77 -20.02
N ASN A 311 4.52 -31.43 -18.79
CA ASN A 311 4.71 -32.32 -17.65
C ASN A 311 3.68 -33.45 -17.74
N ALA A 312 4.01 -34.50 -18.48
CA ALA A 312 3.52 -35.83 -18.18
C ALA A 312 4.49 -36.45 -17.16
N PRO A 313 4.04 -36.92 -15.99
CA PRO A 313 4.89 -37.72 -15.13
C PRO A 313 5.20 -39.05 -15.85
N ASN A 314 6.48 -39.33 -16.07
CA ASN A 314 6.93 -40.65 -16.50
C ASN A 314 6.59 -41.66 -15.39
N GLU A 315 5.55 -42.46 -15.60
CA GLU A 315 5.44 -43.79 -15.01
C GLU A 315 6.47 -44.68 -15.70
N GLU A 316 7.69 -44.77 -15.13
CA GLU A 316 8.56 -45.90 -15.41
C GLU A 316 8.15 -47.08 -14.53
N GLY A 317 7.39 -47.98 -15.15
CA GLY A 317 7.13 -49.32 -14.66
C GLY A 317 8.43 -50.08 -14.40
N GLY A 318 8.46 -50.79 -13.28
CA GLY A 318 9.68 -51.38 -12.73
C GLY A 318 10.24 -52.60 -13.45
N THR A 319 11.33 -53.10 -12.89
CA THR A 319 11.59 -54.53 -12.64
C THR A 319 12.84 -54.65 -11.79
N ALA A 320 12.70 -55.20 -10.59
CA ALA A 320 13.79 -55.86 -9.88
C ALA A 320 13.26 -57.23 -9.45
N GLN A 321 13.87 -58.26 -10.05
CA GLN A 321 13.96 -59.60 -9.48
C GLN A 321 14.94 -59.58 -8.31
#